data_AF-A0A357F3M1-F1
#
_entry.id   AF-A0A357F3M1-F1
#
_cell.length_a   1.000
_cell.length_b   1.000
_cell.length_c   1.000
_cell.angle_alpha   90.00
_cell.angle_beta   90.00
_cell.angle_gamma   90.00
#
_symmetry.space_group_name_H-M   'P 1'
#
loop_
_entity.id
_entity.type
_entity.pdbx_description
1 polymer ?
#
loop_
_entity_poly.entity_id
_entity_poly.type
_entity_poly.pdbx_seq_one_letter_code
_entity_poly.pdbx_strand_id
1 'polypeptide(L)' 'MTKTQHLLHFENRPKLRLAEIERLIRKHRIIVPPLSRSTLARMCESGEFETSGNAPTRLGWLVYEDSFWKWVRGLDGK' A
#
# COMPACT_ATOMS: atom_id res chain seq x y z
N MET A 1 -33.60 -25.12 -10.35
CA MET A 1 -32.25 -25.30 -9.79
C MET A 1 -31.48 -24.00 -9.96
N THR A 2 -31.36 -23.20 -8.90
CA THR A 2 -30.73 -21.88 -8.94
C THR A 2 -29.22 -22.06 -8.76
N LYS A 3 -28.44 -21.87 -9.83
CA LYS A 3 -26.97 -21.93 -9.77
C LYS A 3 -26.47 -20.69 -9.01
N THR A 4 -26.15 -20.85 -7.74
CA THR A 4 -25.42 -19.84 -6.95
C THR A 4 -24.02 -19.70 -7.56
N GLN A 5 -23.83 -18.67 -8.39
CA GLN A 5 -22.51 -18.32 -8.90
C GLN A 5 -21.73 -17.65 -7.77
N HIS A 6 -20.82 -18.38 -7.12
CA HIS A 6 -19.79 -17.77 -6.30
C HIS A 6 -18.79 -17.10 -7.25
N LEU A 7 -19.10 -15.87 -7.66
CA LEU A 7 -18.13 -14.95 -8.26
C LEU A 7 -17.04 -14.72 -7.23
N LEU A 8 -15.96 -15.49 -7.32
CA LEU A 8 -14.69 -15.12 -6.70
C LEU A 8 -14.31 -13.76 -7.30
N HIS A 9 -14.58 -12.68 -6.58
CA HIS A 9 -14.11 -11.33 -6.93
C HIS A 9 -12.58 -11.36 -6.85
N PHE A 10 -11.93 -11.82 -7.92
CA PHE A 10 -10.52 -11.59 -8.16
C PHE A 10 -10.36 -10.13 -8.58
N GLU A 11 -10.57 -9.21 -7.64
CA GLU A 11 -10.16 -7.84 -7.85
C GLU A 11 -8.63 -7.83 -7.92
N ASN A 12 -8.10 -7.69 -9.13
CA ASN A 12 -6.68 -7.59 -9.38
C ASN A 12 -6.17 -6.24 -8.89
N ARG A 13 -6.04 -6.09 -7.56
CA ARG A 13 -5.53 -4.87 -6.92
C ARG A 13 -4.02 -4.81 -7.11
N PRO A 14 -3.49 -3.78 -7.81
CA PRO A 14 -2.06 -3.62 -8.01
C PRO A 14 -1.34 -3.46 -6.67
N LYS A 15 -0.09 -3.94 -6.62
CA LYS A 15 0.72 -3.94 -5.40
C LYS A 15 2.05 -3.25 -5.66
N LEU A 16 2.42 -2.37 -4.75
CA LEU A 16 3.70 -1.68 -4.75
C LEU A 16 4.63 -2.29 -3.70
N ARG A 17 5.89 -2.47 -4.06
CA ARG A 17 6.94 -2.78 -3.11
C ARG A 17 7.21 -1.56 -2.24
N LEU A 18 7.57 -1.77 -0.97
CA LEU A 18 7.94 -0.67 -0.08
C LEU A 18 9.08 0.22 -0.65
N ALA A 19 10.02 -0.38 -1.38
CA ALA A 19 11.08 0.36 -2.08
C ALA A 19 10.54 1.31 -3.15
N GLU A 20 9.47 0.91 -3.83
CA GLU A 20 8.83 1.73 -4.86
C GLU A 20 8.06 2.90 -4.24
N ILE A 21 7.37 2.65 -3.13
CA ILE A 21 6.72 3.71 -2.33
C ILE A 21 7.75 4.74 -1.87
N GLU A 22 8.87 4.29 -1.30
CA GLU A 22 9.96 5.17 -0.89
C GLU A 22 10.48 6.02 -2.08
N ARG A 23 10.68 5.39 -3.24
CA ARG A 23 11.11 6.05 -4.47
C ARG A 23 10.10 7.11 -4.93
N LEU A 24 8.80 6.80 -4.88
CA LEU A 24 7.72 7.72 -5.26
C LEU A 24 7.66 8.94 -4.33
N ILE A 25 7.73 8.72 -3.02
CA ILE A 25 7.77 9.81 -2.02
C ILE A 25 8.92 10.76 -2.30
N ARG A 26 10.13 10.23 -2.54
CA ARG A 26 11.32 11.03 -2.83
C ARG A 26 11.22 11.77 -4.17
N LYS A 27 10.80 11.06 -5.23
CA LYS A 27 10.72 11.61 -6.59
C LYS A 27 9.69 12.72 -6.71
N HIS A 28 8.52 12.54 -6.10
CA HIS A 28 7.40 13.48 -6.20
C HIS A 28 7.31 14.43 -5.01
N ARG A 29 8.23 14.32 -4.04
CA ARG A 29 8.23 15.12 -2.80
C ARG A 29 6.87 15.12 -2.10
N ILE A 30 6.23 13.95 -2.03
CA ILE A 30 4.89 13.76 -1.45
C ILE A 30 4.85 14.27 0.00
N ILE A 31 5.91 14.03 0.76
CA ILE A 31 6.11 14.56 2.11
C ILE A 31 7.57 14.95 2.30
N VAL A 32 7.82 16.06 3.00
CA VAL A 32 9.16 16.59 3.26
C VAL A 32 9.31 16.84 4.77
N PRO A 33 10.32 16.24 5.44
CA PRO A 33 11.32 15.32 4.90
C PRO A 33 10.71 13.98 4.46
N PRO A 34 11.32 13.28 3.47
CA PRO A 34 10.82 11.99 3.02
C PRO A 34 10.89 10.96 4.16
N LEU A 35 9.86 10.12 4.27
CA LEU A 35 9.81 9.06 5.28
C LEU A 35 10.93 8.04 5.07
N SER A 36 11.51 7.59 6.18
CA SER A 36 12.52 6.53 6.16
C SER A 36 11.87 5.16 5.87
N ARG A 37 12.67 4.21 5.37
CA ARG A 37 12.19 2.85 5.11
C ARG A 37 11.64 2.15 6.35
N SER A 38 12.24 2.39 7.53
CA SER A 38 11.73 1.84 8.81
C SER A 38 10.39 2.47 9.20
N THR A 39 10.21 3.77 8.95
CA THR A 39 8.91 4.44 9.15
C THR A 39 7.83 3.83 8.25
N LEU A 40 8.13 3.63 6.97
CA LEU A 40 7.20 3.02 6.01
C LEU A 40 6.87 1.56 6.39
N ALA A 41 7.83 0.80 6.91
CA ALA A 41 7.59 -0.55 7.42
C ALA A 41 6.66 -0.54 8.64
N ARG A 42 6.87 0.38 9.58
CA ARG A 42 6.00 0.55 10.75
C ARG A 42 4.57 0.92 10.37
N MET A 43 4.39 1.73 9.32
CA MET A 43 3.05 2.04 8.78
C MET A 43 2.35 0.81 8.20
N CYS A 44 3.10 -0.14 7.65
CA CYS A 44 2.54 -1.43 7.23
C CYS A 44 2.12 -2.26 8.46
N GLU A 45 2.96 -2.30 9.50
CA GLU A 45 2.69 -3.02 10.74
C GLU A 45 1.49 -2.44 11.52
N SER A 46 1.31 -1.13 11.51
CA SER A 46 0.21 -0.45 12.18
C SER A 46 -1.12 -0.48 11.41
N GLY A 47 -1.12 -0.99 10.18
CA GLY A 47 -2.30 -1.02 9.31
C GLY A 47 -2.65 0.32 8.64
N GLU A 48 -1.76 1.31 8.68
CA GLU A 48 -1.92 2.57 7.94
C GLU A 48 -1.88 2.30 6.42
N PHE A 49 -0.98 1.39 6.01
CA PHE A 49 -0.97 0.82 4.68
C PHE A 49 -1.63 -0.56 4.68
N GLU A 50 -2.58 -0.76 3.77
CA GLU A 50 -3.16 -2.06 3.51
C GLU A 50 -2.17 -2.90 2.70
N THR A 51 -1.89 -4.11 3.18
CA THR A 51 -0.85 -4.96 2.64
C THR A 51 -1.37 -6.30 2.14
N SER A 52 -0.65 -6.88 1.19
CA SER A 52 -0.94 -8.22 0.66
C SER A 52 -0.43 -9.30 1.63
N GLY A 53 -1.13 -9.45 2.76
CA GLY A 53 -0.84 -10.40 3.83
C GLY A 53 -0.38 -9.70 5.11
N ASN A 54 -0.28 -10.46 6.21
CA ASN A 54 -0.03 -9.89 7.55
C ASN A 54 1.46 -9.72 7.89
N ALA A 55 2.36 -9.99 6.95
CA ALA A 55 3.80 -10.01 7.18
C ALA A 55 4.57 -9.62 5.90
N PRO A 56 5.81 -9.10 6.03
CA PRO A 56 6.65 -8.81 4.88
C PRO A 56 7.08 -10.11 4.17
N THR A 57 7.20 -10.02 2.85
CA THR A 57 7.82 -11.08 2.05
C THR A 57 9.34 -11.06 2.19
N ARG A 58 10.05 -12.02 1.58
CA ARG A 58 11.51 -11.98 1.44
C ARG A 58 12.03 -10.68 0.81
N LEU A 59 11.22 -10.01 -0.01
CA LEU A 59 11.57 -8.74 -0.66
C LEU A 59 11.01 -7.51 0.07
N GLY A 60 10.41 -7.70 1.24
CA GLY A 60 9.76 -6.67 2.06
C GLY A 60 8.25 -6.62 1.90
N TRP A 61 7.66 -5.52 2.37
CA TRP A 61 6.22 -5.27 2.34
C TRP A 61 5.70 -5.03 0.92
N LEU A 62 4.51 -5.60 0.66
CA LEU A 62 3.71 -5.36 -0.53
C LEU A 62 2.44 -4.63 -0.10
N VAL A 63 2.33 -3.37 -0.51
CA VAL A 63 1.23 -2.47 -0.17
C VAL A 63 0.30 -2.36 -1.38
N TYR A 64 -1.00 -2.35 -1.16
CA TYR A 64 -1.94 -2.12 -2.25
C TYR A 64 -1.85 -0.67 -2.75
N GLU A 65 -1.82 -0.49 -4.06
CA GLU A 65 -1.60 0.81 -4.69
C GLU A 65 -2.71 1.83 -4.32
N ASP A 66 -3.97 1.39 -4.29
CA ASP A 66 -5.12 2.19 -3.90
C ASP A 66 -5.04 2.66 -2.43
N SER A 67 -4.53 1.83 -1.52
CA SER A 67 -4.28 2.18 -0.13
C SER A 67 -3.19 3.25 -0.02
N PHE A 68 -2.09 3.11 -0.78
CA PHE A 68 -1.06 4.13 -0.84
C PHE A 68 -1.62 5.47 -1.35
N TRP A 69 -2.37 5.48 -2.46
CA TRP A 69 -2.97 6.71 -2.98
C TRP A 69 -4.03 7.30 -2.04
N LYS A 70 -4.77 6.47 -1.30
CA LYS A 70 -5.70 6.94 -0.27
C LYS A 70 -4.95 7.70 0.83
N TRP A 71 -3.82 7.16 1.29
CA TRP A 71 -2.96 7.84 2.25
C TRP A 71 -2.42 9.16 1.69
N VAL A 72 -1.91 9.18 0.46
CA VAL A 72 -1.43 10.41 -0.20
C VAL A 72 -2.52 11.48 -0.25
N ARG A 73 -3.74 11.11 -0.67
CA ARG A 73 -4.88 12.05 -0.71
C ARG A 73 -5.24 12.59 0.68
N GLY A 74 -5.05 11.81 1.74
CA GLY A 74 -5.26 12.26 3.12
C GLY A 74 -4.29 13.35 3.57
N LEU A 75 -3.12 13.48 2.91
CA LEU A 75 -2.16 14.54 3.22
C LEU A 75 -2.58 15.91 2.66
N ASP A 76 -3.36 15.94 1.58
CA ASP A 76 -3.77 17.19 0.90
C ASP A 76 -4.87 17.96 1.66
N GLY A 77 -5.38 17.43 2.78
CA GLY A 77 -6.29 18.14 3.69
C GLY A 77 -7.62 18.61 3.07
N LYS A 78 -7.99 18.09 1.90
CA LYS A 78 -9.22 18.43 1.16
C LYS A 78 -10.24 17.31 1.20
#